data_AF-A0A5Q4G4Q9-F1
#
_entry.id   AF-A0A5Q4G4Q9-F1
#
_cell.length_a   1.000
_cell.length_b   1.000
_cell.length_c   1.000
_cell.angle_alpha   90.00
_cell.angle_beta   90.00
_cell.angle_gamma   90.00
#
_symmetry.space_group_name_H-M   'P 1'
#
loop_
_entity.id
_entity.type
_entity.pdbx_description
1 polymer ?
#
loop_
_entity_poly.entity_id
_entity_poly.type
_entity_poly.pdbx_seq_one_letter_code
_entity_poly.pdbx_strand_id
1 'polypeptide(L)'
;QQTLDEAGNKWGVKITRVEVQDIAIPREVEDAMRKQMVAERTRRAMIAEADGRRQSEILEAQGERQAAIERAEGEKQAAILRAQGEQNAINTIMASGGGQLQPKDVVGYLLGLNYLKTLPDIAKEGDRVFLPMEASAPMAGLGALAELAKEMKGRAGLG
;
A
#
# COMPACT_ATOMS: atom_id res chain seq x y z
N GLN A 1 7.52 58.39 -34.98
CA GLN A 1 6.41 59.37 -34.91
C GLN A 1 6.91 60.80 -35.16
N GLN A 2 7.90 61.31 -34.42
CA GLN A 2 8.39 62.71 -34.54
C GLN A 2 8.85 63.11 -35.95
N THR A 3 9.47 62.21 -36.71
CA THR A 3 9.99 62.51 -38.05
C THR A 3 8.92 62.77 -39.11
N LEU A 4 7.71 62.23 -38.94
CA LEU A 4 6.60 62.41 -39.88
C LEU A 4 5.79 63.68 -39.56
N ASP A 5 5.61 64.00 -38.27
CA ASP A 5 4.89 65.19 -37.82
C ASP A 5 5.63 66.50 -38.17
N GLU A 6 6.96 66.53 -38.04
CA GLU A 6 7.77 67.69 -38.44
C GLU A 6 7.72 67.99 -39.94
N ALA A 7 7.62 66.95 -40.78
CA ALA A 7 7.51 67.10 -42.22
C ALA A 7 6.14 67.68 -42.64
N GLY A 8 5.06 67.23 -41.99
CA GLY A 8 3.69 67.72 -42.26
C GLY A 8 3.44 69.17 -41.81
N ASN A 9 4.06 69.59 -40.71
CA ASN A 9 3.93 70.96 -40.18
C ASN A 9 4.46 72.03 -41.13
N LYS A 10 5.51 71.75 -41.92
CA LYS A 10 6.04 72.68 -42.93
C LYS A 10 5.03 72.99 -44.05
N TRP A 11 4.02 72.13 -44.23
CA TRP A 11 2.97 72.24 -45.24
C TRP A 11 1.58 72.50 -44.64
N GLY A 12 1.50 72.75 -43.32
CA GLY A 12 0.24 73.05 -42.62
C GLY A 12 -0.69 71.85 -42.39
N VAL A 13 -0.20 70.61 -42.51
CA VAL A 13 -1.00 69.38 -42.34
C VAL A 13 -0.64 68.68 -41.03
N LYS A 14 -1.65 68.40 -40.18
CA LYS A 14 -1.48 67.69 -38.90
C LYS A 14 -1.78 66.19 -39.06
N ILE A 15 -0.77 65.34 -38.87
CA ILE A 15 -0.92 63.89 -38.92
C ILE A 15 -1.55 63.42 -37.60
N THR A 16 -2.64 62.65 -37.68
CA THR A 16 -3.42 62.22 -36.49
C THR A 16 -3.18 60.75 -36.13
N ARG A 17 -2.91 59.89 -37.13
CA ARG A 17 -2.67 58.46 -36.94
C ARG A 17 -1.85 57.92 -38.10
N VAL A 18 -0.88 57.07 -37.80
CA VAL A 18 -0.13 56.29 -38.80
C VAL A 18 -0.45 54.83 -38.55
N GLU A 19 -1.14 54.22 -39.50
CA GLU A 19 -1.36 52.78 -39.54
C GLU A 19 -0.57 52.20 -40.71
N VAL A 20 0.02 51.03 -40.49
CA VAL A 20 0.70 50.28 -41.53
C VAL A 20 -0.40 49.63 -42.38
N GLN A 21 -0.49 50.00 -43.65
CA GLN A 21 -1.30 49.27 -44.64
C GLN A 21 -0.59 47.98 -45.07
N ASP A 22 -1.33 47.10 -45.74
CA ASP A 22 -0.90 45.77 -46.16
C ASP A 22 0.54 45.73 -46.71
N ILE A 23 1.39 44.95 -46.04
CA ILE A 23 2.76 44.67 -46.51
C ILE A 23 2.70 43.43 -47.39
N ALA A 24 3.02 43.56 -48.67
CA ALA A 24 3.09 42.43 -49.59
C ALA A 24 4.40 41.66 -49.37
N ILE A 25 4.32 40.50 -48.73
CA ILE A 25 5.44 39.58 -48.60
C ILE A 25 5.53 38.73 -49.89
N PRO A 26 6.73 38.54 -50.48
CA PRO A 26 6.90 37.62 -51.60
C PRO A 26 6.53 36.18 -51.20
N ARG A 27 5.78 35.46 -52.04
CA ARG A 27 5.26 34.12 -51.72
C ARG A 27 6.32 33.11 -51.30
N GLU A 28 7.51 33.18 -51.89
CA GLU A 28 8.63 32.30 -51.54
C GLU A 28 9.05 32.42 -50.06
N VAL A 29 9.03 33.65 -49.52
CA VAL A 29 9.36 33.92 -48.11
C VAL A 29 8.23 33.44 -47.20
N GLU A 30 6.98 33.64 -47.61
CA GLU A 30 5.81 33.16 -46.85
C GLU A 30 5.80 31.63 -46.71
N ASP A 31 6.09 30.91 -47.80
CA ASP A 31 6.12 29.45 -47.80
C ASP A 31 7.30 28.90 -46.96
N ALA A 32 8.47 29.52 -47.05
CA ALA A 32 9.62 29.19 -46.21
C ALA A 32 9.33 29.43 -44.72
N MET A 33 8.73 30.59 -44.39
CA MET A 33 8.31 30.91 -43.03
C MET A 33 7.25 29.93 -42.51
N ARG A 34 6.24 29.59 -43.31
CA ARG A 34 5.20 28.62 -42.93
C ARG A 34 5.81 27.26 -42.62
N LYS A 35 6.73 26.78 -43.46
CA LYS A 35 7.42 25.50 -43.25
C LYS A 35 8.26 25.51 -41.97
N GLN A 36 8.97 26.60 -41.70
CA GLN A 36 9.77 26.76 -40.48
C GLN A 36 8.88 26.82 -39.24
N MET A 37 7.78 27.58 -39.28
CA MET A 37 6.84 27.68 -38.16
C MET A 37 6.19 26.34 -37.83
N VAL A 38 5.81 25.56 -38.84
CA VAL A 38 5.28 24.21 -38.63
C VAL A 38 6.35 23.33 -37.97
N ALA A 39 7.59 23.32 -38.49
CA ALA A 39 8.68 22.53 -37.93
C ALA A 39 8.96 22.90 -36.46
N GLU A 40 9.02 24.19 -36.15
CA GLU A 40 9.25 24.69 -34.79
C GLU A 40 8.09 24.34 -33.86
N ARG A 41 6.84 24.48 -34.32
CA ARG A 41 5.66 24.12 -33.53
C ARG A 41 5.62 22.63 -33.24
N THR A 42 5.91 21.80 -34.25
CA THR A 42 5.98 20.34 -34.09
C THR A 42 7.11 19.96 -33.13
N ARG A 43 8.29 20.58 -33.24
CA ARG A 43 9.40 20.37 -32.29
C ARG A 43 8.99 20.72 -30.86
N ARG A 44 8.37 21.88 -30.64
CA ARG A 44 7.92 22.32 -29.32
C ARG A 44 6.86 21.39 -28.75
N ALA A 45 5.92 20.93 -29.57
CA ALA A 45 4.90 19.97 -29.14
C ALA A 45 5.54 18.64 -28.70
N MET A 46 6.50 18.10 -29.46
CA MET A 46 7.20 16.87 -29.10
C MET A 46 7.99 17.00 -27.79
N ILE A 47 8.68 18.12 -27.58
CA ILE A 47 9.42 18.37 -26.33
C ILE A 47 8.44 18.45 -25.15
N ALA A 48 7.36 19.22 -25.29
CA ALA A 48 6.37 19.36 -24.23
C ALA A 48 5.69 18.02 -23.88
N GLU A 49 5.40 17.18 -24.87
CA GLU A 49 4.85 15.84 -24.63
C GLU A 49 5.86 14.93 -23.92
N ALA A 50 7.12 14.94 -24.35
CA ALA A 50 8.19 14.14 -23.74
C ALA A 50 8.44 14.56 -22.28
N ASP A 51 8.47 15.87 -22.01
CA ASP A 51 8.62 16.41 -20.66
C ASP A 51 7.41 16.05 -19.78
N GLY A 52 6.19 16.18 -20.32
CA GLY A 52 4.96 15.78 -19.63
C GLY A 52 4.95 14.30 -19.28
N ARG A 53 5.35 13.43 -20.23
CA ARG A 53 5.46 11.98 -20.00
C ARG A 53 6.48 11.65 -18.92
N ARG A 54 7.69 12.20 -19.02
CA ARG A 54 8.73 12.02 -18.01
C ARG A 54 8.26 12.47 -16.63
N GLN A 55 7.58 13.61 -16.55
CA GLN A 55 7.09 14.13 -15.27
C GLN A 55 5.98 13.24 -14.70
N SER A 56 5.08 12.73 -15.55
CA SER A 56 4.05 11.76 -15.14
C SER A 56 4.68 10.48 -14.56
N GLU A 57 5.63 9.88 -15.28
CA GLU A 57 6.33 8.66 -14.83
C GLU A 57 7.06 8.87 -13.50
N ILE A 58 7.70 10.02 -13.30
CA ILE A 58 8.36 10.35 -12.04
C ILE A 58 7.35 10.47 -10.90
N LEU A 59 6.22 11.15 -11.13
CA LEU A 59 5.18 11.33 -10.11
C LEU A 59 4.52 10.01 -9.75
N GLU A 60 4.23 9.16 -10.73
CA GLU A 60 3.71 7.81 -10.50
C GLU A 60 4.69 6.98 -9.67
N ALA A 61 5.96 6.90 -10.07
CA ALA A 61 6.98 6.15 -9.33
C ALA A 61 7.19 6.67 -7.90
N GLN A 62 7.12 7.99 -7.69
CA GLN A 62 7.18 8.59 -6.36
C GLN A 62 5.95 8.22 -5.52
N GLY A 63 4.75 8.27 -6.11
CA GLY A 63 3.50 7.87 -5.47
C GLY A 63 3.51 6.40 -5.07
N GLU A 64 3.93 5.51 -5.96
CA GLU A 64 4.06 4.08 -5.68
C GLU A 64 5.04 3.81 -4.53
N ARG A 65 6.22 4.44 -4.57
CA ARG A 65 7.21 4.33 -3.51
C ARG A 65 6.64 4.78 -2.16
N GLN A 66 5.99 5.96 -2.13
CA GLN A 66 5.42 6.50 -0.91
C GLN A 66 4.31 5.58 -0.37
N ALA A 67 3.40 5.13 -1.24
CA ALA A 67 2.34 4.20 -0.87
C ALA A 67 2.89 2.85 -0.35
N ALA A 68 3.98 2.34 -0.93
CA ALA A 68 4.63 1.12 -0.45
C ALA A 68 5.23 1.28 0.95
N ILE A 69 5.87 2.42 1.23
CA ILE A 69 6.42 2.74 2.55
C ILE A 69 5.30 2.85 3.58
N GLU A 70 4.27 3.64 3.29
CA GLU A 70 3.14 3.83 4.21
C GLU A 70 2.41 2.52 4.51
N ARG A 71 2.25 1.66 3.50
CA ARG A 71 1.65 0.33 3.68
C ARG A 71 2.51 -0.55 4.59
N ALA A 72 3.83 -0.59 4.38
CA ALA A 72 4.75 -1.36 5.22
C ALA A 72 4.79 -0.82 6.67
N GLU A 73 4.77 0.49 6.85
CA GLU A 73 4.69 1.11 8.18
C GLU A 73 3.36 0.80 8.87
N GLY A 74 2.25 0.88 8.15
CA GLY A 74 0.93 0.51 8.65
C GLY A 74 0.85 -0.96 9.06
N GLU A 75 1.40 -1.87 8.26
CA GLU A 75 1.46 -3.30 8.59
C GLU A 75 2.29 -3.56 9.85
N LYS A 76 3.47 -2.92 9.96
CA LYS A 76 4.32 -2.99 11.16
C LYS A 76 3.57 -2.49 12.39
N GLN A 77 2.93 -1.32 12.31
CA GLN A 77 2.17 -0.75 13.42
C GLN A 77 0.98 -1.65 13.80
N ALA A 78 0.25 -2.17 12.81
CA ALA A 78 -0.86 -3.09 13.04
C ALA A 78 -0.38 -4.37 13.72
N ALA A 79 0.76 -4.94 13.32
CA ALA A 79 1.35 -6.11 13.96
C ALA A 79 1.72 -5.84 15.43
N ILE A 80 2.33 -4.68 15.72
CA ILE A 80 2.65 -4.25 17.09
C ILE A 80 1.38 -4.11 17.93
N LEU A 81 0.35 -3.43 17.41
CA LEU A 81 -0.91 -3.23 18.11
C LEU A 81 -1.63 -4.54 18.40
N ARG A 82 -1.64 -5.49 17.44
CA ARG A 82 -2.18 -6.84 17.65
C ARG A 82 -1.42 -7.57 18.76
N ALA A 83 -0.10 -7.60 18.69
CA ALA A 83 0.73 -8.25 19.71
C ALA A 83 0.51 -7.64 21.11
N GLN A 84 0.39 -6.32 21.22
CA GLN A 84 0.07 -5.64 22.48
C GLN A 84 -1.33 -6.00 22.97
N GLY A 85 -2.32 -6.06 22.07
CA GLY A 85 -3.67 -6.50 22.41
C GLY A 85 -3.72 -7.93 22.96
N GLU A 86 -3.00 -8.85 22.31
CA GLU A 86 -2.85 -10.23 22.76
C GLU A 86 -2.18 -10.32 24.12
N GLN A 87 -1.06 -9.60 24.33
CA GLN A 87 -0.39 -9.54 25.64
C GLN A 87 -1.33 -9.03 26.73
N ASN A 88 -2.08 -7.97 26.46
CA ASN A 88 -3.04 -7.42 27.42
C ASN A 88 -4.19 -8.39 27.73
N ALA A 89 -4.68 -9.11 26.73
CA ALA A 89 -5.70 -10.15 26.92
C ALA A 89 -5.15 -11.30 27.78
N ILE A 90 -3.94 -11.78 27.50
CA ILE A 90 -3.26 -12.82 28.30
C ILE A 90 -3.08 -12.35 29.74
N ASN A 91 -2.60 -11.12 29.94
CA ASN A 91 -2.42 -10.54 31.28
C ASN A 91 -3.74 -10.45 32.05
N THR A 92 -4.83 -10.09 31.37
CA THR A 92 -6.17 -10.01 31.98
C THR A 92 -6.69 -11.40 32.37
N ILE A 93 -6.49 -12.40 31.51
CA ILE A 93 -6.85 -13.79 31.80
C ILE A 93 -6.04 -14.30 33.00
N MET A 94 -4.72 -14.08 33.03
CA MET A 94 -3.86 -14.45 34.17
C MET A 94 -4.29 -13.78 35.47
N ALA A 95 -4.63 -12.49 35.42
CA ALA A 95 -5.08 -11.73 36.59
C ALA A 95 -6.46 -12.20 37.10
N SER A 96 -7.40 -12.51 36.18
CA SER A 96 -8.74 -13.01 36.53
C SER A 96 -8.73 -14.47 37.03
N GLY A 97 -7.74 -15.27 36.62
CA GLY A 97 -7.56 -16.65 37.04
C GLY A 97 -7.00 -16.85 38.46
N GLY A 98 -7.05 -15.80 39.31
CA GLY A 98 -6.78 -15.93 40.74
C GLY A 98 -5.31 -16.14 41.14
N GLY A 99 -4.35 -15.81 40.26
CA GLY A 99 -2.91 -15.88 40.59
C GLY A 99 -2.31 -17.29 40.63
N GLN A 100 -3.07 -18.32 40.23
CA GLN A 100 -2.65 -19.72 40.29
C GLN A 100 -2.20 -20.29 38.92
N LEU A 101 -2.37 -19.53 37.85
CA LEU A 101 -1.95 -19.91 36.50
C LEU A 101 -0.56 -19.33 36.22
N GLN A 102 0.45 -20.19 36.07
CA GLN A 102 1.77 -19.73 35.65
C GLN A 102 1.73 -19.38 34.15
N PRO A 103 2.52 -18.39 33.69
CA PRO A 103 2.55 -17.99 32.28
C PRO A 103 2.76 -19.16 31.30
N LYS A 104 3.53 -20.17 31.71
CA LYS A 104 3.77 -21.41 30.93
C LYS A 104 2.49 -22.23 30.68
N ASP A 105 1.55 -22.24 31.63
CA ASP A 105 0.33 -23.06 31.55
C ASP A 105 -0.69 -22.37 30.64
N VAL A 106 -0.76 -21.03 30.69
CA VAL A 106 -1.60 -20.22 29.81
C VAL A 106 -1.10 -20.25 28.37
N VAL A 107 0.22 -20.14 28.16
CA VAL A 107 0.82 -20.27 26.81
C VAL A 107 0.55 -21.66 26.24
N GLY A 108 0.70 -22.73 27.03
CA GLY A 108 0.39 -24.10 26.58
C GLY A 108 -1.08 -24.29 26.20
N TYR A 109 -2.01 -23.76 27.00
CA TYR A 109 -3.45 -23.80 26.71
C TYR A 109 -3.82 -23.01 25.45
N LEU A 110 -3.22 -21.83 25.26
CA LEU A 110 -3.43 -21.00 24.06
C LEU A 110 -2.87 -21.65 22.80
N LEU A 111 -1.70 -22.29 22.88
CA LEU A 111 -1.11 -23.03 21.77
C LEU A 111 -2.00 -24.24 21.39
N GLY A 112 -2.52 -24.95 22.38
CA GLY A 112 -3.48 -26.03 22.19
C GLY A 112 -4.79 -25.56 21.56
N LEU A 113 -5.36 -24.44 22.01
CA LEU A 113 -6.55 -23.84 21.42
C LEU A 113 -6.31 -23.35 19.98
N ASN A 114 -5.16 -22.73 19.71
CA ASN A 114 -4.82 -22.28 18.36
C ASN A 114 -4.65 -23.48 17.42
N TYR A 115 -3.99 -24.55 17.88
CA TYR A 115 -3.86 -25.80 17.14
C TYR A 115 -5.22 -26.46 16.86
N LEU A 116 -6.11 -26.52 17.86
CA LEU A 116 -7.49 -27.01 17.67
C LEU A 116 -8.31 -26.15 16.70
N LYS A 117 -8.05 -24.84 16.64
CA LYS A 117 -8.69 -23.93 15.69
C LYS A 117 -8.13 -24.03 14.27
N THR A 118 -6.84 -24.32 14.11
CA THR A 118 -6.22 -24.49 12.78
C THR A 118 -6.40 -25.90 12.24
N LEU A 119 -6.74 -26.88 13.09
CA LEU A 119 -7.01 -28.27 12.73
C LEU A 119 -8.05 -28.45 11.60
N PRO A 120 -9.21 -27.75 11.59
CA PRO A 120 -10.20 -27.85 10.52
C PRO A 120 -9.72 -27.33 9.17
N ASP A 121 -8.84 -26.32 9.17
CA ASP A 121 -8.28 -25.74 7.95
C ASP A 121 -7.17 -26.65 7.40
N ILE A 122 -6.34 -27.21 8.28
CA ILE A 122 -5.33 -28.21 7.92
C ILE A 122 -5.97 -29.51 7.42
N ALA A 123 -7.08 -29.95 8.04
CA ALA A 123 -7.81 -31.17 7.65
C ALA A 123 -8.55 -31.03 6.30
N LYS A 124 -8.78 -29.80 5.82
CA LYS A 124 -9.33 -29.56 4.47
C LYS A 124 -8.26 -29.63 3.38
N GLU A 125 -7.00 -29.38 3.71
CA GLU A 125 -5.90 -29.28 2.74
C GLU A 125 -4.96 -30.49 2.71
N GLY A 126 -4.95 -31.38 3.72
CA GLY A 126 -4.00 -32.49 3.79
C GLY A 126 -4.50 -33.77 4.48
N ASP A 127 -4.37 -34.89 3.77
CA ASP A 127 -4.78 -36.26 4.16
C ASP A 127 -3.91 -36.89 5.28
N ARG A 128 -2.97 -36.15 5.87
CA ARG A 128 -2.02 -36.65 6.89
C ARG A 128 -1.78 -35.62 8.01
N VAL A 129 -2.46 -35.81 9.13
CA VAL A 129 -2.25 -35.07 10.38
C VAL A 129 -0.99 -35.60 11.07
N PHE A 130 0.06 -34.80 11.15
CA PHE A 130 1.30 -35.14 11.84
C PHE A 130 1.15 -34.86 13.34
N LEU A 131 1.02 -35.92 14.14
CA LEU A 131 1.02 -35.85 15.59
C LEU A 131 2.48 -35.94 16.08
N PRO A 132 3.05 -34.88 16.69
CA PRO A 132 4.34 -35.00 17.34
C PRO A 132 4.25 -36.03 18.48
N MET A 133 5.32 -36.77 18.72
CA MET A 133 5.41 -37.77 19.80
C MET A 133 5.12 -37.18 21.20
N GLU A 134 5.13 -35.86 21.35
CA GLU A 134 4.69 -35.14 22.56
C GLU A 134 3.17 -35.19 22.79
N ALA A 135 2.37 -35.45 21.76
CA ALA A 135 0.94 -35.73 21.88
C ALA A 135 0.66 -37.11 22.50
N SER A 136 1.67 -37.98 22.60
CA SER A 136 1.55 -39.23 23.35
C SER A 136 1.44 -39.00 24.86
N ALA A 137 1.98 -37.90 25.40
CA ALA A 137 1.88 -37.59 26.83
C ALA A 137 0.43 -37.28 27.29
N PRO A 138 -0.34 -36.40 26.62
CA PRO A 138 -1.75 -36.20 26.94
C PRO A 138 -2.59 -37.46 26.63
N MET A 139 -2.26 -38.25 25.60
CA MET A 139 -2.94 -39.52 25.33
C MET A 139 -2.63 -40.62 26.36
N ALA A 140 -1.41 -40.67 26.90
CA ALA A 140 -1.03 -41.56 28.00
C ALA A 140 -1.73 -41.16 29.30
N GLY A 141 -1.90 -39.84 29.54
CA GLY A 141 -2.73 -39.32 30.62
C GLY A 141 -4.20 -39.73 30.49
N LEU A 142 -4.76 -39.70 29.28
CA LEU A 142 -6.12 -40.20 29.00
C LEU A 142 -6.24 -41.72 29.15
N GLY A 143 -5.20 -42.48 28.77
CA GLY A 143 -5.13 -43.93 28.98
C GLY A 143 -5.09 -44.31 30.45
N ALA A 144 -4.27 -43.61 31.25
CA ALA A 144 -4.19 -43.81 32.70
C ALA A 144 -5.50 -43.43 33.41
N LEU A 145 -6.18 -42.35 32.97
CA LEU A 145 -7.51 -41.98 33.45
C LEU A 145 -8.57 -43.01 33.06
N ALA A 146 -8.50 -43.58 31.85
CA ALA A 146 -9.41 -44.64 31.41
C ALA A 146 -9.17 -45.95 32.18
N GLU A 147 -7.92 -46.28 32.50
CA GLU A 147 -7.58 -47.42 33.37
C GLU A 147 -8.08 -47.20 34.79
N LEU A 148 -7.84 -46.02 35.38
CA LEU A 148 -8.34 -45.66 36.71
C LEU A 148 -9.87 -45.69 36.76
N ALA A 149 -10.55 -45.20 35.72
CA ALA A 149 -12.00 -45.25 35.59
C ALA A 149 -12.52 -46.70 35.47
N LYS A 150 -11.78 -47.57 34.76
CA LYS A 150 -12.10 -49.00 34.63
C LYS A 150 -11.83 -49.76 35.94
N GLU A 151 -10.80 -49.39 36.68
CA GLU A 151 -10.44 -49.96 37.98
C GLU A 151 -11.43 -49.53 39.08
N MET A 152 -11.85 -48.26 39.08
CA MET A 152 -12.95 -47.75 39.93
C MET A 152 -14.27 -48.45 39.61
N LYS A 153 -14.57 -48.68 38.32
CA LYS A 153 -15.76 -49.41 37.89
C LYS A 153 -15.69 -50.90 38.24
N GLY A 154 -14.50 -51.50 38.24
CA GLY A 154 -14.27 -52.88 38.70
C GLY A 154 -14.40 -53.03 40.22
N ARG A 155 -14.00 -52.00 40.98
CA ARG A 155 -14.14 -51.95 42.44
C ARG A 155 -15.57 -51.67 42.91
N ALA A 156 -16.36 -50.97 42.09
CA ALA A 156 -17.79 -50.74 42.31
C ALA A 156 -18.70 -51.92 41.92
N GLY A 157 -18.15 -53.01 41.34
CA GLY A 157 -18.90 -54.20 40.94
C GLY A 157 -18.79 -55.40 41.89
N LEU A 158 -18.15 -55.23 43.05
CA LEU A 158 -17.94 -56.29 44.06
C LEU A 158 -18.35 -55.84 45.49
N GLY A 159 -19.37 -54.98 45.58
CA GLY A 159 -20.01 -54.58 46.85
C GLY A 159 -21.52 -54.73 46.78
#